data_AF-A0A0L7LJL8-F1
#
_entry.id   AF-A0A0L7LJL8-F1
#
_cell.length_a   1.000
_cell.length_b   1.000
_cell.length_c   1.000
_cell.angle_alpha   90.00
_cell.angle_beta   90.00
_cell.angle_gamma   90.00
#
_symmetry.space_group_name_H-M   'P 1'
#
loop_
_entity.id
_entity.type
_entity.pdbx_description
1 polymer ?
#
loop_
_entity_poly.entity_id
_entity_poly.type
_entity_poly.pdbx_seq_one_letter_code
_entity_poly.pdbx_strand_id
1 'polypeptide(L)'
;MNVVGQVLYVDYGTVLWVKEDNLRALEPRFTMLPIQGVLCTLAGVMQHGDSARWVRAKRALSDLVQDRELDAHVIARDAAGGLGALSDLVQDRELDAHVM
;
A
#
# COMPACT_ATOMS: atom_id res chain seq x y z
N MET A 1 -25.19 -1.32 22.67
CA MET A 1 -24.79 -1.24 21.25
C MET A 1 -23.36 -1.74 21.18
N ASN A 2 -23.14 -2.99 20.78
CA ASN A 2 -21.81 -3.62 20.82
C ASN A 2 -21.68 -4.65 19.70
N VAL A 3 -21.05 -4.26 18.58
CA VAL A 3 -20.04 -5.06 17.88
C VAL A 3 -19.03 -4.06 17.30
N VAL A 4 -17.74 -4.31 17.53
CA VAL A 4 -16.64 -3.59 16.89
C VAL A 4 -16.19 -4.51 15.76
N GLY A 5 -16.39 -4.13 14.50
CA GLY A 5 -16.02 -4.92 13.34
C GLY A 5 -14.67 -4.46 12.78
N GLN A 6 -13.86 -5.39 12.27
CA GLN A 6 -12.63 -5.06 11.55
C GLN A 6 -12.98 -4.83 10.06
N VAL A 7 -12.56 -3.68 9.51
CA VAL A 7 -12.81 -3.28 8.12
C VAL A 7 -11.50 -2.96 7.42
N LEU A 8 -11.34 -3.45 6.18
CA LEU A 8 -10.29 -3.05 5.26
C LEU A 8 -10.76 -1.87 4.40
N TYR A 9 -10.04 -0.76 4.45
CA TYR A 9 -10.24 0.38 3.58
C TYR A 9 -9.54 0.10 2.25
N VAL A 10 -10.27 -0.50 1.30
CA VAL A 10 -9.71 -1.09 0.09
C VAL A 10 -8.89 -0.11 -0.76
N ASP A 11 -9.23 1.17 -0.78
CA ASP A 11 -8.49 2.18 -1.55
C ASP A 11 -7.17 2.63 -0.89
N TYR A 12 -6.99 2.32 0.40
CA TYR A 12 -5.81 2.71 1.18
C TYR A 12 -4.97 1.52 1.68
N GLY A 13 -5.58 0.33 1.80
CA GLY A 13 -4.95 -0.86 2.39
C GLY A 13 -4.94 -0.91 3.92
N THR A 14 -5.46 0.11 4.60
CA THR A 14 -5.50 0.18 6.07
C THR A 14 -6.64 -0.65 6.65
N VAL A 15 -6.36 -1.35 7.75
CA VAL A 15 -7.37 -2.10 8.50
C VAL A 15 -7.66 -1.42 9.83
N LEU A 16 -8.93 -1.11 10.10
CA LEU A 16 -9.36 -0.43 11.33
C LEU A 16 -10.54 -1.14 11.98
N TRP A 17 -10.65 -0.95 13.30
CA TRP A 17 -11.83 -1.34 14.08
C TRP A 17 -12.83 -0.20 14.08
N VAL A 18 -14.07 -0.49 13.66
CA VAL A 18 -15.14 0.51 13.56
C VAL A 18 -16.38 0.06 14.32
N LYS A 19 -17.18 1.04 14.76
CA LYS A 19 -18.50 0.80 15.33
C LYS A 19 -19.50 0.53 14.21
N GLU A 20 -20.52 -0.28 14.49
CA GLU A 20 -21.60 -0.58 13.56
C GLU A 20 -22.31 0.67 13.04
N ASP A 21 -22.51 1.69 13.88
CA ASP A 21 -23.16 2.96 13.49
C ASP A 21 -22.36 3.75 12.42
N ASN A 22 -21.08 3.41 12.22
CA ASN A 22 -20.24 4.01 11.17
C ASN A 22 -20.27 3.19 9.87
N LEU A 23 -21.04 2.10 9.79
CA LEU A 23 -21.16 1.26 8.61
C LEU A 23 -22.43 1.58 7.82
N ARG A 24 -22.34 1.48 6.50
CA ARG A 24 -23.48 1.61 5.59
C ARG A 24 -23.32 0.59 4.47
N ALA A 25 -24.45 0.11 3.94
CA ALA A 25 -24.43 -0.75 2.77
C ALA A 25 -23.83 0.00 1.57
N LEU A 26 -22.91 -0.64 0.84
CA LEU A 26 -22.30 -0.07 -0.35
C LEU A 26 -23.29 -0.10 -1.51
N GLU A 27 -23.62 1.06 -2.06
CA GLU A 27 -24.50 1.13 -3.23
C GLU A 27 -23.76 0.66 -4.49
N PRO A 28 -24.40 -0.09 -5.41
CA PRO A 28 -23.76 -0.63 -6.61
C PRO A 28 -23.08 0.43 -7.52
N ARG A 29 -23.59 1.67 -7.52
CA ARG A 29 -22.96 2.77 -8.27
C ARG A 29 -21.54 3.11 -7.80
N PHE A 30 -21.18 2.73 -6.58
CA PHE A 30 -19.84 2.95 -6.02
C PHE A 30 -18.89 1.75 -6.23
N THR A 31 -19.34 0.66 -6.87
CA THR A 31 -18.49 -0.51 -7.14
C THR A 31 -17.86 -0.51 -8.53
N MET A 32 -18.11 0.54 -9.32
CA MET A 32 -17.61 0.62 -10.70
C MET A 32 -16.11 0.95 -10.76
N LEU A 33 -15.59 1.68 -9.78
CA LEU A 33 -14.17 1.96 -9.69
C LEU A 33 -13.46 0.72 -9.12
N PRO A 34 -12.41 0.19 -9.78
CA PRO A 34 -11.60 -0.86 -9.20
C PRO A 34 -11.00 -0.41 -7.86
N ILE A 35 -10.69 -1.36 -6.98
CA ILE A 35 -9.97 -1.08 -5.74
C ILE A 35 -8.65 -0.36 -6.06
N GLN A 36 -8.40 0.78 -5.42
CA GLN A 36 -7.21 1.60 -5.71
C GLN A 36 -5.98 1.18 -4.90
N GLY A 37 -6.17 0.54 -3.74
CA GLY A 37 -5.07 0.06 -2.91
C GLY A 37 -4.43 -1.19 -3.50
N VAL A 38 -3.15 -1.09 -3.88
CA VAL A 38 -2.37 -2.22 -4.39
C VAL A 38 -1.49 -2.78 -3.29
N LEU A 39 -1.72 -4.04 -2.92
CA LEU A 39 -0.87 -4.74 -1.96
C LEU A 39 0.48 -5.03 -2.63
N CYS A 40 1.59 -4.56 -2.09
CA CYS A 40 2.88 -4.78 -2.75
C CYS A 40 3.96 -5.23 -1.78
N THR A 41 5.02 -5.78 -2.37
CA THR A 41 6.25 -6.13 -1.67
C THR A 41 7.44 -5.64 -2.48
N LEU A 42 8.51 -5.22 -1.81
CA LEU A 42 9.73 -4.79 -2.49
C LEU A 42 10.47 -6.02 -3.02
N ALA A 43 10.70 -6.06 -4.33
CA ALA A 43 11.36 -7.19 -4.96
C ALA A 43 12.79 -7.40 -4.41
N GLY A 44 13.16 -8.65 -4.17
CA GLY A 44 14.49 -9.00 -3.65
C GLY A 44 14.75 -8.62 -2.19
N VAL A 45 13.77 -8.05 -1.48
CA VAL A 45 13.91 -7.70 -0.06
C VAL A 45 13.12 -8.69 0.78
N MET A 46 13.83 -9.37 1.68
CA MET A 46 13.26 -10.25 2.70
C MET A 46 13.78 -9.82 4.07
N GLN A 47 12.97 -10.06 5.10
CA GLN A 47 13.40 -9.84 6.46
C GLN A 47 14.53 -10.82 6.80
N HIS A 48 15.73 -10.29 7.05
CA HIS A 48 16.90 -11.06 7.47
C HIS A 48 17.46 -10.52 8.79
N GLY A 49 17.60 -11.40 9.78
CA GLY A 49 18.28 -11.11 11.04
C GLY A 49 17.42 -10.40 12.11
N ASP A 50 18.11 -9.63 12.96
CA ASP A 50 17.59 -8.99 14.17
C ASP A 50 16.37 -8.07 13.93
N SER A 51 15.37 -8.19 14.80
CA SER A 51 14.11 -7.44 14.76
C SER A 51 14.34 -5.92 14.85
N ALA A 52 15.35 -5.46 15.59
CA ALA A 52 15.66 -4.04 15.68
C ALA A 52 16.18 -3.48 14.34
N ARG A 53 16.95 -4.26 13.59
CA ARG A 53 17.40 -3.88 12.24
C ARG A 53 16.23 -3.78 11.28
N TRP A 54 15.28 -4.70 11.35
CA TRP A 54 14.08 -4.68 10.52
C TRP A 54 13.20 -3.46 10.81
N VAL A 55 13.04 -3.07 12.08
CA VAL A 55 12.33 -1.84 12.45
C VAL A 55 12.99 -0.61 11.83
N ARG A 56 14.33 -0.51 11.86
CA ARG A 56 15.06 0.59 11.22
C ARG A 56 14.88 0.60 9.70
N ALA A 57 14.95 -0.56 9.05
CA ALA A 57 14.74 -0.67 7.61
C ALA A 57 13.34 -0.19 7.20
N LYS A 58 12.28 -0.57 7.94
CA LYS A 58 10.91 -0.08 7.69
C LYS A 58 10.79 1.44 7.84
N ARG A 59 11.45 2.03 8.84
CA ARG A 59 11.46 3.50 9.00
C ARG A 59 12.17 4.18 7.83
N ALA A 60 13.35 3.71 7.47
CA ALA A 60 14.09 4.24 6.34
C ALA A 60 13.30 4.16 5.03
N LEU A 61 12.61 3.03 4.78
CA LEU A 61 11.71 2.92 3.64
C LEU A 61 10.58 3.95 3.69
N SER A 62 9.92 4.12 4.84
CA SER A 62 8.87 5.13 5.02
C SER A 62 9.38 6.53 4.69
N ASP A 63 10.56 6.92 5.21
CA ASP A 63 11.15 8.23 4.97
C ASP A 63 11.52 8.46 3.49
N LEU A 64 11.88 7.38 2.77
CA LEU A 64 12.23 7.43 1.35
C LEU A 64 11.00 7.56 0.44
N VAL A 65 9.86 6.97 0.80
CA VAL A 65 8.67 6.91 -0.08
C VAL A 65 7.59 7.94 0.29
N GLN A 66 7.59 8.43 1.53
CA GLN A 66 6.55 9.31 2.01
C GLN A 66 6.53 10.63 1.21
N ASP A 67 5.32 11.03 0.79
CA ASP A 67 5.06 12.25 0.04
C ASP A 67 5.88 12.35 -1.26
N ARG A 68 6.19 11.21 -1.89
CA ARG A 68 6.88 11.12 -3.17
C ARG A 68 6.07 10.39 -4.22
N GLU A 69 6.22 10.81 -5.47
CA GLU A 69 5.83 10.05 -6.64
C GLU A 69 6.99 9.14 -7.06
N LEU A 70 6.69 7.87 -7.34
CA LEU A 70 7.67 6.83 -7.63
C LEU A 70 7.18 5.97 -8.79
N ASP A 71 8.11 5.54 -9.64
CA ASP A 71 7.82 4.55 -10.66
C ASP A 71 7.86 3.14 -10.04
N ALA A 72 6.76 2.41 -10.17
CA ALA A 72 6.66 1.03 -9.72
C ALA A 72 6.72 0.07 -10.90
N HIS A 73 7.77 -0.75 -10.98
CA HIS A 73 7.88 -1.80 -11.99
C HIS A 73 7.38 -3.15 -11.46
N VAL A 74 6.32 -3.71 -12.06
CA VAL A 74 5.73 -4.99 -11.62
C VAL A 74 6.58 -6.17 -12.10
N ILE A 75 7.31 -6.79 -11.18
CA ILE A 75 8.20 -7.93 -11.42
C ILE A 75 7.45 -9.26 -11.49
N ALA A 76 6.42 -9.42 -10.65
CA ALA A 76 5.59 -10.62 -10.62
C ALA A 76 4.23 -10.32 -9.97
N ARG A 77 3.26 -11.19 -10.24
CA ARG A 77 1.92 -11.18 -9.65
C ARG A 77 1.67 -12.53 -8.99
N ASP A 78 0.99 -12.54 -7.84
CA ASP A 78 0.58 -13.79 -7.22
C ASP A 78 -0.46 -14.55 -8.09
N ALA A 79 -0.51 -15.88 -7.90
CA ALA A 79 -1.38 -16.77 -8.66
C ALA A 79 -2.88 -16.64 -8.31
N ALA A 80 -3.23 -15.91 -7.25
CA ALA A 80 -4.62 -15.67 -6.86
C ALA A 80 -5.24 -14.46 -7.57
N GLY A 81 -4.47 -13.75 -8.40
CA GLY A 81 -4.89 -12.45 -8.96
C GLY A 81 -5.05 -11.38 -7.87
N GLY A 82 -4.55 -11.65 -6.67
CA GLY A 82 -4.84 -10.97 -5.42
C GLY A 82 -3.84 -9.87 -5.13
N LEU A 83 -3.77 -8.88 -6.02
CA LEU A 83 -3.16 -7.57 -5.75
C LEU A 83 -1.68 -7.53 -5.35
N GLY A 84 -0.98 -8.64 -5.08
CA GLY A 84 0.43 -8.68 -4.72
C GLY A 84 1.38 -8.40 -5.88
N ALA A 85 1.65 -7.15 -6.20
CA ALA A 85 2.73 -6.80 -7.12
C ALA A 85 4.07 -6.78 -6.37
N LEU A 86 5.03 -7.59 -6.81
CA LEU A 86 6.44 -7.36 -6.47
C LEU A 86 6.90 -6.14 -7.25
N SER A 87 7.13 -5.01 -6.59
CA SER A 87 7.51 -3.76 -7.24
C SER A 87 8.94 -3.36 -6.88
N ASP A 88 9.73 -2.98 -7.88
CA ASP A 88 10.90 -2.13 -7.66
C ASP A 88 10.41 -0.67 -7.63
N LEU A 89 10.86 0.11 -6.65
CA LEU A 89 10.50 1.52 -6.50
C LEU A 89 11.67 2.36 -7.00
N VAL A 90 11.52 2.91 -8.20
CA VAL A 90 12.52 3.81 -8.79
C VAL A 90 12.07 5.24 -8.51
N GLN A 91 12.95 6.04 -7.93
CA GLN A 91 12.69 7.48 -7.80
C GLN A 91 12.74 8.10 -9.20
N ASP A 92 11.67 8.80 -9.58
CA ASP A 92 11.61 9.51 -10.84
C ASP A 92 12.80 10.50 -10.91
N ARG A 93 13.58 10.41 -11.99
CA ARG A 93 14.76 11.23 -12.23
C ARG A 93 14.45 12.45 -13.12
N GLU A 94 13.19 12.74 -13.42
CA GLU A 94 12.81 13.85 -14.30
C GLU A 94 12.08 15.01 -13.60
N LEU A 95 12.70 15.66 -12.60
CA LEU A 95 12.27 17.01 -12.17
C LEU A 95 13.41 18.03 -11.94
N ASP A 96 14.68 17.71 -12.22
CA ASP A 96 15.80 18.69 -12.16
C ASP A 96 16.04 19.45 -13.47
N ALA A 97 15.09 19.43 -14.41
CA ALA A 97 15.13 20.29 -15.59
C ALA A 97 13.78 21.00 -15.72
N HIS A 98 13.68 22.22 -15.18
CA HIS A 98 12.94 23.40 -15.67
C HIS A 98 12.64 24.40 -14.51
N VAL A 99 13.67 24.75 -13.75
CA VAL A 99 13.78 26.07 -13.10
C VAL A 99 15.08 26.71 -13.58
N MET A 100 15.05 27.23 -14.80
CA MET A 100 15.83 28.39 -15.28
C MET A 100 15.03 29.09 -16.38
#